data_AF-W7RU67-F1
#
_entry.id   AF-W7RU67-F1
#
_cell.length_a   1.000
_cell.length_b   1.000
_cell.length_c   1.000
_cell.angle_alpha   90.00
_cell.angle_beta   90.00
_cell.angle_gamma   90.00
#
_symmetry.space_group_name_H-M   'P 1'
#
loop_
_entity.id
_entity.type
_entity.pdbx_description
1 polymer ?
#
loop_
_entity_poly.entity_id
_entity_poly.type
_entity_poly.pdbx_seq_one_letter_code
_entity_poly.pdbx_strand_id
1 'polypeptide(L)'
;MICSLYIFLFVLLNLGNSMNNEYELLLPVNTSNTPSIYWGILYICIGILEMGFILIVLNGYVKEKLKRKGILIFSILFVLFVLIAIVTAVSEFGIYLTQKMLFPINEQWRVLSFGKYFTRLDSLSVLQLLSMAFIRICLFMYIVSSFFKNRKFILIVGYLCLTIGLLIPWSVSDFLSFIKSAYLLSIFLFLFFFMIVFYVVEKKQKGVHHLDRK
;
A
#
# COMPACT_ATOMS: atom_id res chain seq x y z
N MET A 1 1.99 -2.95 -18.14
CA MET A 1 2.76 -4.21 -17.93
C MET A 1 2.84 -4.58 -16.44
N ILE A 2 3.33 -3.71 -15.55
CA ILE A 2 3.54 -4.01 -14.12
C ILE A 2 2.25 -4.38 -13.36
N CYS A 3 1.15 -3.63 -13.53
CA CYS A 3 -0.13 -3.98 -12.89
C CYS A 3 -0.68 -5.35 -13.34
N SER A 4 -0.49 -5.71 -14.61
CA SER A 4 -0.96 -7.00 -15.14
C SER A 4 -0.21 -8.15 -14.49
N LEU A 5 1.11 -8.01 -14.34
CA LEU A 5 1.96 -8.99 -13.67
C LEU A 5 1.59 -9.14 -12.19
N TYR A 6 1.33 -8.03 -11.48
CA TYR A 6 0.88 -8.08 -10.09
C TYR A 6 -0.45 -8.84 -9.95
N ILE A 7 -1.44 -8.55 -10.80
CA ILE A 7 -2.73 -9.23 -10.78
C ILE A 7 -2.57 -10.72 -11.07
N PHE A 8 -1.73 -11.07 -12.04
CA PHE A 8 -1.45 -12.47 -12.37
C PHE A 8 -0.83 -13.22 -11.18
N LEU A 9 0.21 -12.66 -10.54
CA LEU A 9 0.84 -13.26 -9.36
C LEU A 9 -0.14 -13.38 -8.19
N PHE A 10 -0.98 -12.37 -7.98
CA PHE A 10 -2.01 -12.37 -6.95
C PHE A 10 -3.05 -13.48 -7.17
N VAL A 11 -3.52 -13.66 -8.41
CA VAL A 11 -4.45 -14.73 -8.76
C VAL A 11 -3.79 -16.10 -8.60
N LEU A 12 -2.53 -16.24 -9.02
CA LEU A 12 -1.76 -17.47 -8.89
C LEU A 12 -1.60 -17.89 -7.42
N LEU A 13 -1.28 -16.96 -6.54
CA LEU A 13 -1.16 -17.20 -5.10
C LEU A 13 -2.47 -17.69 -4.50
N ASN A 14 -3.57 -16.98 -4.75
CA ASN A 14 -4.88 -17.33 -4.17
C ASN A 14 -5.45 -18.65 -4.74
N LEU A 15 -5.23 -18.93 -6.03
CA LEU A 15 -5.65 -20.20 -6.63
C LEU A 15 -4.82 -21.37 -6.08
N GLY A 16 -3.51 -21.20 -5.94
CA GLY A 16 -2.63 -22.24 -5.43
C GLY A 16 -2.91 -22.61 -3.97
N ASN A 17 -3.27 -21.64 -3.14
CA ASN A 17 -3.59 -21.87 -1.73
C ASN A 17 -5.07 -22.22 -1.48
N SER A 18 -5.93 -22.14 -2.50
CA SER A 18 -7.39 -22.35 -2.35
C SER A 18 -7.77 -23.70 -1.73
N MET A 19 -6.96 -24.74 -1.95
CA MET A 19 -7.19 -26.10 -1.43
C MET A 19 -6.85 -26.23 0.06
N ASN A 20 -6.03 -25.34 0.60
CA ASN A 20 -5.60 -25.32 2.00
C ASN A 20 -6.44 -24.38 2.88
N ASN A 21 -7.42 -23.68 2.30
CA ASN A 21 -8.19 -22.67 3.02
C ASN A 21 -9.31 -23.30 3.86
N GLU A 22 -9.15 -23.27 5.18
CA GLU A 22 -10.19 -23.63 6.14
C GLU A 22 -10.98 -22.39 6.56
N TYR A 23 -12.12 -22.12 5.90
CA TYR A 23 -12.93 -20.93 6.17
C TYR A 23 -13.57 -20.90 7.56
N GLU A 24 -13.63 -22.03 8.27
CA GLU A 24 -14.06 -22.09 9.66
C GLU A 24 -13.14 -21.27 10.58
N LEU A 25 -11.86 -21.14 10.23
CA LEU A 25 -10.87 -20.35 10.97
C LEU A 25 -11.11 -18.84 10.91
N LEU A 26 -12.02 -18.37 10.03
CA LEU A 26 -12.46 -16.97 10.00
C LEU A 26 -13.37 -16.62 11.18
N LEU A 27 -13.93 -17.63 11.85
CA LEU A 27 -14.77 -17.47 13.02
C LEU A 27 -13.94 -17.65 14.30
N PRO A 28 -14.15 -16.82 15.34
CA PRO A 28 -15.11 -15.72 15.44
C PRO A 28 -14.58 -14.43 14.78
N VAL A 29 -15.46 -13.72 14.07
CA VAL A 29 -15.14 -12.43 13.41
C VAL A 29 -14.76 -11.33 14.42
N ASN A 30 -15.23 -11.44 15.66
CA ASN A 30 -14.99 -10.43 16.70
C ASN A 30 -14.34 -11.03 17.95
N THR A 31 -13.02 -11.15 17.95
CA THR A 31 -12.21 -11.66 19.07
C THR A 31 -11.42 -10.57 19.79
N SER A 32 -11.41 -9.34 19.29
CA SER A 32 -10.59 -8.24 19.82
C SER A 32 -11.42 -7.03 20.24
N ASN A 33 -10.88 -6.22 21.17
CA ASN A 33 -11.45 -4.95 21.57
C ASN A 33 -11.78 -4.06 20.35
N THR A 34 -12.98 -3.49 20.32
CA THR A 34 -13.46 -2.50 19.31
C THR A 34 -12.42 -1.47 18.84
N PRO A 35 -11.51 -0.90 19.68
CA PRO A 35 -10.44 -0.03 19.22
C PRO A 35 -9.54 -0.61 18.12
N SER A 36 -9.26 -1.91 18.12
CA SER A 36 -8.35 -2.54 17.14
C SER A 36 -8.93 -2.50 15.72
N ILE A 37 -10.25 -2.57 15.60
CA ILE A 37 -10.97 -2.49 14.32
C ILE A 37 -10.76 -1.11 13.69
N TYR A 38 -10.88 -0.04 14.48
CA TYR A 38 -10.66 1.32 14.00
C TYR A 38 -9.22 1.55 13.52
N TRP A 39 -8.23 0.98 14.21
CA TRP A 39 -6.84 1.02 13.75
C TRP A 39 -6.66 0.28 12.42
N GLY A 40 -7.31 -0.87 12.23
CA GLY A 40 -7.29 -1.60 10.96
C GLY A 40 -7.91 -0.81 9.81
N ILE A 41 -9.08 -0.20 10.04
CA ILE A 41 -9.73 0.68 9.07
C ILE A 41 -8.82 1.85 8.69
N LEU A 42 -8.19 2.49 9.70
CA LEU A 42 -7.26 3.60 9.48
C LEU A 42 -6.10 3.19 8.58
N TYR A 43 -5.53 1.99 8.76
CA TYR A 43 -4.43 1.51 7.91
C TYR A 43 -4.85 1.28 6.47
N ILE A 44 -6.05 0.73 6.23
CA ILE A 44 -6.59 0.58 4.88
C ILE A 44 -6.82 1.97 4.25
N CYS A 45 -7.34 2.93 5.02
CA CYS A 45 -7.52 4.30 4.57
C CYS A 45 -6.20 4.97 4.16
N ILE A 46 -5.11 4.77 4.91
CA ILE A 46 -3.78 5.28 4.53
C ILE A 46 -3.38 4.76 3.14
N GLY A 47 -3.53 3.45 2.90
CA GLY A 47 -3.20 2.86 1.60
C GLY A 47 -4.01 3.43 0.44
N ILE A 48 -5.32 3.64 0.65
CA ILE A 48 -6.20 4.27 -0.36
C ILE A 48 -5.76 5.72 -0.63
N LEU A 49 -5.49 6.48 0.43
CA LEU A 49 -5.06 7.88 0.33
C LEU A 49 -3.71 8.00 -0.38
N GLU A 50 -2.77 7.09 -0.10
CA GLU A 50 -1.46 7.06 -0.72
C GLU A 50 -1.56 6.78 -2.23
N MET A 51 -2.34 5.77 -2.61
CA MET A 51 -2.59 5.45 -4.02
C MET A 51 -3.32 6.60 -4.73
N GLY A 52 -4.31 7.21 -4.07
CA GLY A 52 -5.02 8.38 -4.59
C GLY A 52 -4.08 9.57 -4.82
N PHE A 53 -3.18 9.83 -3.87
CA PHE A 53 -2.15 10.87 -3.98
C PHE A 53 -1.24 10.64 -5.20
N ILE A 54 -0.68 9.42 -5.34
CA ILE A 54 0.20 9.09 -6.47
C ILE A 54 -0.54 9.27 -7.80
N LEU A 55 -1.79 8.79 -7.91
CA LEU A 55 -2.58 8.92 -9.13
C LEU A 55 -2.90 10.37 -9.48
N ILE A 56 -3.23 11.22 -8.50
CA ILE A 56 -3.50 12.64 -8.72
C ILE A 56 -2.24 13.36 -9.20
N VAL A 57 -1.11 13.13 -8.54
CA VAL A 57 0.16 13.74 -8.92
C VAL A 57 0.57 13.30 -10.32
N LEU A 58 0.47 11.99 -10.62
CA LEU A 58 0.77 11.44 -11.93
C LEU A 58 -0.15 12.03 -13.03
N ASN A 59 -1.42 12.25 -12.72
CA ASN A 59 -2.37 12.90 -13.65
C ASN A 59 -1.92 14.31 -14.05
N GLY A 60 -1.12 15.00 -13.23
CA GLY A 60 -0.50 16.28 -13.58
C GLY A 60 0.64 16.18 -14.61
N TYR A 61 1.28 15.00 -14.74
CA TYR A 61 2.38 14.77 -15.68
C TYR A 61 1.95 14.08 -16.99
N VAL A 62 0.81 13.39 -16.98
CA VAL A 62 0.32 12.64 -18.14
C VAL A 62 -0.54 13.53 -19.04
N LYS A 63 -0.29 13.49 -20.36
CA LYS A 63 -1.05 14.29 -21.36
C LYS A 63 -2.53 13.89 -21.42
N GLU A 64 -2.82 12.61 -21.25
CA GLU A 64 -4.18 12.09 -21.16
C GLU A 64 -4.68 12.13 -19.71
N LYS A 65 -5.74 12.91 -19.49
CA LYS A 65 -6.32 13.05 -18.16
C LYS A 65 -6.97 11.73 -17.73
N LEU A 66 -6.50 11.15 -16.63
CA LEU A 66 -7.17 10.03 -15.98
C LEU A 66 -8.58 10.45 -15.58
N LYS A 67 -9.58 9.72 -16.08
CA LYS A 67 -10.99 9.93 -15.70
C LYS A 67 -11.14 9.63 -14.21
N ARG A 68 -11.81 10.52 -13.46
CA ARG A 68 -12.08 10.33 -12.02
C ARG A 68 -12.76 9.01 -11.70
N LYS A 69 -13.64 8.54 -12.60
CA LYS A 69 -14.28 7.23 -12.52
C LYS A 69 -13.24 6.09 -12.44
N GLY A 70 -12.15 6.18 -13.20
CA GLY A 70 -11.06 5.20 -13.18
C GLY A 70 -10.31 5.18 -11.84
N ILE A 71 -10.05 6.35 -11.24
CA ILE A 71 -9.41 6.44 -9.91
C ILE A 71 -10.29 5.80 -8.83
N LEU A 72 -11.61 6.03 -8.89
CA LEU A 72 -12.57 5.46 -7.94
C LEU A 72 -12.65 3.92 -8.10
N ILE A 73 -12.76 3.42 -9.34
CA ILE A 73 -12.76 1.98 -9.62
C ILE A 73 -11.47 1.32 -9.13
N PHE A 74 -10.32 1.94 -9.40
CA PHE A 74 -9.02 1.45 -8.95
C PHE A 74 -8.94 1.37 -7.42
N SER A 75 -9.45 2.39 -6.72
CA SER A 75 -9.47 2.41 -5.25
C SER A 75 -10.34 1.30 -4.66
N ILE A 76 -11.50 1.03 -5.27
CA ILE A 76 -12.37 -0.08 -4.84
C ILE A 76 -11.68 -1.43 -5.07
N LEU A 77 -11.08 -1.63 -6.26
CA LEU A 77 -10.37 -2.86 -6.57
C LEU A 77 -9.20 -3.11 -5.61
N PHE A 78 -8.49 -2.04 -5.24
CA PHE A 78 -7.40 -2.11 -4.26
C PHE A 78 -7.89 -2.59 -2.89
N VAL A 79 -9.01 -2.06 -2.39
CA VAL A 79 -9.62 -2.52 -1.13
C VAL A 79 -10.01 -3.99 -1.21
N LEU A 80 -10.62 -4.41 -2.32
CA LEU A 80 -10.99 -5.81 -2.52
C LEU A 80 -9.76 -6.72 -2.49
N PHE A 81 -8.66 -6.34 -3.12
CA PHE A 81 -7.42 -7.12 -3.08
C PHE A 81 -6.83 -7.23 -1.67
N VAL A 82 -6.85 -6.15 -0.89
CA VAL A 82 -6.40 -6.19 0.50
C VAL A 82 -7.29 -7.11 1.34
N LEU A 83 -8.61 -7.02 1.18
CA LEU A 83 -9.56 -7.88 1.90
C LEU A 83 -9.37 -9.36 1.54
N ILE A 84 -9.22 -9.68 0.26
CA ILE A 84 -8.96 -11.05 -0.20
C ILE A 84 -7.65 -11.57 0.42
N ALA A 85 -6.57 -10.79 0.40
CA ALA A 85 -5.30 -11.20 1.01
C ALA A 85 -5.43 -11.50 2.52
N ILE A 86 -6.18 -10.67 3.25
CA ILE A 86 -6.42 -10.86 4.69
C ILE A 86 -7.23 -12.14 4.92
N VAL A 87 -8.32 -12.33 4.16
CA VAL A 87 -9.19 -13.51 4.29
C VAL A 87 -8.39 -14.79 4.01
N THR A 88 -7.63 -14.82 2.90
CA THR A 88 -6.82 -15.99 2.54
C THR A 88 -5.74 -16.27 3.60
N ALA A 89 -5.09 -15.24 4.16
CA ALA A 89 -4.07 -15.44 5.18
C ALA A 89 -4.66 -15.97 6.50
N VAL A 90 -5.88 -15.54 6.85
CA VAL A 90 -6.56 -16.04 8.04
C VAL A 90 -7.13 -17.45 7.82
N SER A 91 -7.66 -17.76 6.63
CA SER A 91 -8.15 -19.11 6.33
C SER A 91 -7.05 -20.16 6.22
N GLU A 92 -5.82 -19.76 5.90
CA GLU A 92 -4.69 -20.69 5.75
C GLU A 92 -3.96 -20.95 7.08
N PHE A 93 -3.84 -19.94 7.95
CA PHE A 93 -3.03 -20.03 9.18
C PHE A 93 -3.82 -19.90 10.48
N GLY A 94 -5.08 -19.43 10.41
CA GLY A 94 -5.88 -19.07 11.56
C GLY A 94 -5.51 -17.71 12.18
N ILE A 95 -6.49 -17.06 12.83
CA ILE A 95 -6.35 -15.70 13.37
C ILE A 95 -5.17 -15.58 14.34
N TYR A 96 -4.98 -16.57 15.22
CA TYR A 96 -3.95 -16.53 16.27
C TYR A 96 -2.52 -16.56 15.72
N LEU A 97 -2.28 -17.37 14.68
CA LEU A 97 -0.97 -17.49 14.08
C LEU A 97 -0.67 -16.27 13.20
N THR A 98 -1.64 -15.85 12.38
CA THR A 98 -1.53 -14.68 11.49
C THR A 98 -1.22 -13.39 12.25
N GLN A 99 -1.78 -13.19 13.45
CA GLN A 99 -1.50 -12.02 14.29
C GLN A 99 -0.06 -11.95 14.81
N LYS A 100 0.60 -13.10 14.97
CA LYS A 100 1.99 -13.18 15.44
C LYS A 100 3.01 -13.07 14.31
N MET A 101 2.58 -13.28 13.07
CA MET A 101 3.45 -13.19 11.90
C MET A 101 3.77 -11.73 11.55
N LEU A 102 5.05 -11.43 11.39
CA LEU A 102 5.51 -10.14 10.87
C LEU A 102 5.11 -9.93 9.40
N PHE A 103 5.18 -11.00 8.60
CA PHE A 103 4.93 -10.95 7.15
C PHE A 103 4.02 -12.10 6.70
N PRO A 104 2.70 -12.06 7.00
CA PRO A 104 1.77 -13.15 6.66
C PRO A 104 1.76 -13.49 5.17
N ILE A 105 1.86 -12.49 4.30
CA ILE A 105 1.85 -12.69 2.85
C ILE A 105 3.10 -13.47 2.39
N ASN A 106 4.27 -13.23 2.99
CA ASN A 106 5.49 -13.97 2.65
C ASN A 106 5.36 -15.45 3.06
N GLU A 107 4.65 -15.70 4.16
CA GLU A 107 4.35 -17.04 4.64
C GLU A 107 3.42 -17.80 3.68
N GLN A 108 2.42 -17.14 3.10
CA GLN A 108 1.56 -17.74 2.07
C GLN A 108 2.35 -18.22 0.85
N TRP A 109 3.32 -17.43 0.38
CA TRP A 109 4.20 -17.83 -0.71
C TRP A 109 5.19 -18.93 -0.33
N ARG A 110 5.53 -19.06 0.96
CA ARG A 110 6.42 -20.11 1.47
C ARG A 110 5.70 -21.46 1.51
N VAL A 111 4.42 -21.46 1.88
CA VAL A 111 3.59 -22.68 1.96
C VAL A 111 3.09 -23.11 0.57
N LEU A 112 2.98 -22.17 -0.36
CA LEU A 112 2.64 -22.45 -1.75
C LEU A 112 3.69 -23.34 -2.44
N SER A 113 3.39 -24.63 -2.56
CA SER A 113 4.21 -25.60 -3.30
C SER A 113 3.57 -25.96 -4.64
N PHE A 114 4.28 -25.72 -5.75
CA PHE A 114 3.85 -26.17 -7.07
C PHE A 114 4.51 -27.52 -7.42
N GLY A 115 3.81 -28.59 -7.08
CA GLY A 115 4.23 -29.96 -7.39
C GLY A 115 5.54 -30.39 -6.72
N LYS A 116 6.18 -31.44 -7.24
CA LYS A 116 7.39 -32.06 -6.65
C LYS A 116 8.68 -31.24 -6.83
N TYR A 117 8.68 -30.20 -7.67
CA TYR A 117 9.89 -29.54 -8.16
C TYR A 117 10.02 -28.05 -7.78
N PHE A 118 8.91 -27.33 -7.56
CA PHE A 118 8.93 -25.93 -7.12
C PHE A 118 8.45 -25.83 -5.67
N THR A 119 9.35 -26.18 -4.75
CA THR A 119 9.06 -26.24 -3.31
C THR A 119 9.36 -24.95 -2.55
N ARG A 120 9.99 -23.95 -3.18
CA ARG A 120 10.35 -22.67 -2.54
C ARG A 120 10.08 -21.49 -3.46
N LEU A 121 8.87 -20.93 -3.37
CA LEU A 121 8.48 -19.67 -4.02
C LEU A 121 8.63 -18.46 -3.07
N ASP A 122 9.26 -18.67 -1.92
CA ASP A 122 9.67 -17.64 -0.96
C ASP A 122 10.47 -16.50 -1.61
N SER A 123 11.30 -16.82 -2.60
CA SER A 123 12.11 -15.86 -3.34
C SER A 123 11.25 -14.91 -4.18
N LEU A 124 10.08 -15.36 -4.67
CA LEU A 124 9.17 -14.52 -5.44
C LEU A 124 8.45 -13.49 -4.56
N SER A 125 8.07 -13.87 -3.34
CA SER A 125 7.42 -12.95 -2.40
C SER A 125 8.36 -11.82 -1.98
N VAL A 126 9.62 -12.16 -1.70
CA VAL A 126 10.67 -11.18 -1.39
C VAL A 126 10.92 -10.27 -2.59
N LEU A 127 10.99 -10.81 -3.81
CA LEU A 127 11.13 -10.00 -5.02
C LEU A 127 9.96 -9.03 -5.21
N GLN A 128 8.72 -9.50 -5.00
CA GLN A 128 7.53 -8.66 -5.15
C GLN A 128 7.48 -7.56 -4.08
N LEU A 129 7.79 -7.87 -2.83
CA LEU A 129 7.82 -6.89 -1.75
C LEU A 129 8.93 -5.85 -1.97
N LEU A 130 10.14 -6.30 -2.34
CA LEU A 130 11.28 -5.43 -2.55
C LEU A 130 11.09 -4.52 -3.78
N SER A 131 10.59 -5.08 -4.88
CA SER A 131 10.29 -4.30 -6.09
C SER A 131 9.21 -3.26 -5.84
N MET A 132 8.14 -3.60 -5.11
CA MET A 132 7.08 -2.65 -4.75
C MET A 132 7.60 -1.55 -3.84
N ALA A 133 8.43 -1.88 -2.83
CA ALA A 133 9.06 -0.89 -1.96
C ALA A 133 9.98 0.04 -2.76
N PHE A 134 10.82 -0.52 -3.65
CA PHE A 134 11.72 0.25 -4.49
C PHE A 134 10.95 1.22 -5.41
N ILE A 135 9.92 0.74 -6.11
CA ILE A 135 9.08 1.57 -6.98
C ILE A 135 8.41 2.69 -6.18
N ARG A 136 7.86 2.41 -4.99
CA ARG A 136 7.27 3.43 -4.12
C ARG A 136 8.29 4.49 -3.74
N ILE A 137 9.47 4.10 -3.27
CA ILE A 137 10.54 5.03 -2.88
C ILE A 137 10.95 5.90 -4.07
N CYS A 138 11.21 5.31 -5.24
CA CYS A 138 11.56 6.06 -6.45
C CYS A 138 10.47 7.06 -6.86
N LEU A 139 9.20 6.65 -6.80
CA LEU A 139 8.07 7.53 -7.11
C LEU A 139 7.98 8.70 -6.14
N PHE A 140 8.04 8.45 -4.82
CA PHE A 140 8.01 9.53 -3.84
C PHE A 140 9.21 10.47 -3.98
N MET A 141 10.40 9.93 -4.21
CA MET A 141 11.61 10.73 -4.38
C MET A 141 11.54 11.61 -5.63
N TYR A 142 10.97 11.07 -6.72
CA TYR A 142 10.68 11.83 -7.93
C TYR A 142 9.66 12.96 -7.66
N ILE A 143 8.53 12.63 -7.02
CA ILE A 143 7.48 13.59 -6.67
C ILE A 143 8.05 14.73 -5.82
N VAL A 144 8.76 14.39 -4.73
CA VAL A 144 9.39 15.38 -3.84
C VAL A 144 10.35 16.25 -4.62
N SER A 145 11.26 15.68 -5.42
CA SER A 145 12.24 16.46 -6.18
C SER A 145 11.58 17.44 -7.16
N SER A 146 10.40 17.10 -7.69
CA SER A 146 9.71 17.92 -8.69
C SER A 146 9.19 19.24 -8.13
N PHE A 147 8.93 19.32 -6.82
CA PHE A 147 8.50 20.55 -6.16
C PHE A 147 9.61 21.61 -5.99
N PHE A 148 10.86 21.25 -6.28
CA PHE A 148 12.00 22.12 -6.04
C PHE A 148 12.81 22.38 -7.31
N LYS A 149 13.46 23.56 -7.36
CA LYS A 149 14.32 23.97 -8.48
C LYS A 149 15.58 23.11 -8.59
N ASN A 150 16.25 22.83 -7.46
CA ASN A 150 17.49 22.06 -7.42
C ASN A 150 17.25 20.56 -7.21
N ARG A 151 16.69 19.90 -8.22
CA ARG A 151 16.30 18.48 -8.18
C ARG A 151 17.43 17.55 -7.72
N LYS A 152 18.63 17.69 -8.32
CA LYS A 152 19.79 16.83 -8.03
C LYS A 152 20.20 16.89 -6.55
N PHE A 153 20.25 18.08 -5.97
CA PHE A 153 20.63 18.27 -4.58
C PHE A 153 19.66 17.56 -3.62
N ILE A 154 18.36 17.66 -3.88
CA ILE A 154 17.33 17.08 -3.02
C ILE A 154 17.28 15.56 -3.15
N LEU A 155 17.51 15.04 -4.36
CA LEU A 155 17.70 13.61 -4.55
C LEU A 155 18.88 13.10 -3.72
N ILE A 156 20.03 13.78 -3.79
CA ILE A 156 21.23 13.41 -2.99
C ILE A 156 20.92 13.46 -1.50
N VAL A 157 20.34 14.57 -1.01
CA VAL A 157 20.02 14.74 0.41
C VAL A 157 19.03 13.68 0.90
N GLY A 158 17.98 13.39 0.15
CA GLY A 158 17.01 12.39 0.61
C GLY A 158 17.52 10.95 0.52
N TYR A 159 18.32 10.60 -0.49
CA TYR A 159 18.97 9.29 -0.51
C TYR A 159 19.99 9.15 0.64
N LEU A 160 20.75 10.21 0.96
CA LEU A 160 21.62 10.22 2.13
C LEU A 160 20.84 10.08 3.44
N CYS A 161 19.69 10.75 3.56
CA CYS A 161 18.83 10.61 4.74
C CYS A 161 18.32 9.17 4.91
N LEU A 162 17.91 8.53 3.80
CA LEU A 162 17.50 7.13 3.81
C LEU A 162 18.65 6.20 4.21
N THR A 163 19.86 6.38 3.64
CA THR A 163 21.00 5.53 4.01
C THR A 163 21.43 5.70 5.45
N ILE A 164 21.43 6.94 5.97
CA ILE A 164 21.68 7.20 7.40
C ILE A 164 20.62 6.54 8.27
N GLY A 165 19.34 6.62 7.87
CA GLY A 165 18.25 5.95 8.58
C GLY A 165 18.41 4.44 8.67
N LEU A 166 18.95 3.79 7.62
CA LEU A 166 19.26 2.35 7.61
C LEU A 166 20.40 1.96 8.55
N LEU A 167 21.33 2.88 8.84
CA LEU A 167 22.49 2.61 9.71
C LEU A 167 22.13 2.66 11.21
N ILE A 168 20.95 3.15 11.56
CA ILE A 168 20.50 3.18 12.95
C ILE A 168 20.15 1.75 13.38
N PRO A 169 20.75 1.21 14.46
CA PRO A 169 20.48 -0.14 14.93
C PRO A 169 19.15 -0.17 15.71
N TRP A 170 18.04 -0.22 15.00
CA TRP A 170 16.72 -0.38 15.61
C TRP A 170 16.49 -1.82 16.03
N SER A 171 15.94 -2.02 17.24
CA SER A 171 15.30 -3.29 17.56
C SER A 171 14.01 -3.42 16.75
N VAL A 172 13.61 -4.66 16.41
CA VAL A 172 12.38 -4.91 15.62
C VAL A 172 11.15 -4.35 16.35
N SER A 173 11.09 -4.49 17.68
CA SER A 173 9.98 -3.98 18.48
C SER A 173 9.90 -2.45 18.48
N ASP A 174 11.04 -1.77 18.59
CA ASP A 174 11.07 -0.30 18.62
C ASP A 174 10.73 0.28 17.24
N PHE A 175 11.18 -0.39 16.18
CA PHE A 175 10.84 0.02 14.82
C PHE A 175 9.33 -0.12 14.55
N LEU A 176 8.73 -1.24 14.96
CA LEU A 176 7.29 -1.45 14.81
C LEU A 176 6.47 -0.46 15.65
N SER A 177 6.91 -0.14 16.87
CA SER A 177 6.23 0.84 17.71
C SER A 177 6.29 2.25 17.12
N PHE A 178 7.45 2.65 16.57
CA PHE A 178 7.61 3.89 15.83
C PHE A 178 6.71 3.97 14.60
N ILE A 179 6.66 2.89 13.80
CA ILE A 179 5.77 2.82 12.64
C ILE A 179 4.32 3.03 13.06
N LYS A 180 3.89 2.27 14.07
CA LYS A 180 2.50 2.24 14.53
C LYS A 180 2.05 3.57 15.12
N SER A 181 2.88 4.19 15.96
CA SER A 181 2.50 5.37 16.73
C SER A 181 2.77 6.69 15.98
N ALA A 182 3.94 6.83 15.37
CA ALA A 182 4.39 8.10 14.82
C ALA A 182 4.22 8.16 13.30
N TYR A 183 4.79 7.18 12.58
CA TYR A 183 4.85 7.24 11.11
C TYR A 183 3.48 7.15 10.46
N LEU A 184 2.67 6.15 10.83
CA LEU A 184 1.35 5.93 10.24
C LEU A 184 0.39 7.10 10.50
N LEU A 185 0.42 7.69 11.70
CA LEU A 185 -0.41 8.84 12.00
C LEU A 185 0.05 10.09 11.23
N SER A 186 1.36 10.30 11.14
CA SER A 186 1.93 11.44 10.41
C SER A 186 1.60 11.39 8.92
N ILE A 187 1.76 10.22 8.29
CA ILE A 187 1.45 10.07 6.86
C ILE A 187 -0.04 10.17 6.59
N PHE A 188 -0.89 9.66 7.48
CA PHE A 188 -2.34 9.81 7.37
C PHE A 188 -2.75 11.28 7.37
N LEU A 189 -2.28 12.06 8.34
CA LEU A 189 -2.58 13.48 8.46
C LEU A 189 -2.09 14.27 7.23
N PHE A 190 -0.87 14.01 6.78
CA PHE A 190 -0.30 14.64 5.59
C PHE A 190 -1.14 14.36 4.34
N LEU A 191 -1.44 13.08 4.07
CA LEU A 191 -2.21 12.70 2.88
C LEU A 191 -3.65 13.23 2.95
N PHE A 192 -4.29 13.15 4.11
CA PHE A 192 -5.65 13.65 4.32
C PHE A 192 -5.73 15.16 4.07
N PHE A 193 -4.80 15.94 4.63
CA PHE A 193 -4.74 17.38 4.42
C PHE A 193 -4.49 17.72 2.95
N PHE A 194 -3.55 17.02 2.29
CA PHE A 194 -3.28 17.22 0.87
C PHE A 194 -4.52 17.01 0.01
N MET A 195 -5.29 15.95 0.27
CA MET A 195 -6.51 15.64 -0.48
C MET A 195 -7.59 16.72 -0.28
N ILE A 196 -7.74 17.26 0.93
CA ILE A 196 -8.66 18.35 1.21
C ILE A 196 -8.26 19.61 0.45
N VAL A 197 -6.98 20.02 0.54
CA VAL A 197 -6.47 21.21 -0.16
C VAL A 197 -6.69 21.08 -1.67
N PHE A 198 -6.36 19.92 -2.24
CA PHE A 198 -6.58 19.64 -3.65
C PHE A 198 -8.05 19.78 -4.04
N TYR A 199 -8.97 19.20 -3.25
CA TYR A 199 -10.41 19.30 -3.49
C TYR A 199 -10.92 20.75 -3.46
N VAL A 200 -10.44 21.56 -2.49
CA VAL A 200 -10.81 22.98 -2.37
C VAL A 200 -10.31 23.80 -3.56
N VAL A 201 -9.04 23.61 -3.96
CA VAL A 201 -8.45 24.31 -5.12
C VAL A 201 -9.21 23.97 -6.40
N GLU A 202 -9.55 22.70 -6.60
CA GLU A 202 -10.29 22.27 -7.77
C GLU A 202 -11.71 22.88 -7.84
N LYS A 203 -12.39 22.96 -6.69
CA LYS A 203 -13.72 23.61 -6.60
C LYS A 203 -13.64 25.10 -6.93
N LYS A 204 -12.59 25.79 -6.46
CA LYS A 204 -12.35 27.21 -6.81
C LYS A 204 -12.11 27.39 -8.30
N GLN A 205 -11.26 26.57 -8.93
CA GLN A 205 -10.99 26.66 -10.37
C GLN A 205 -12.23 26.44 -11.24
N LYS A 206 -13.11 25.50 -10.86
CA LYS A 206 -14.40 25.30 -11.56
C LYS A 206 -15.37 26.46 -11.37
N GLY A 207 -15.39 27.07 -10.18
CA GLY A 207 -16.22 28.25 -9.89
C GLY A 207 -15.84 29.46 -10.74
N VAL A 208 -14.53 29.69 -10.93
CA VAL A 208 -14.02 30.78 -11.78
C VAL A 208 -14.39 30.56 -13.26
N HIS A 209 -14.22 29.34 -13.79
CA HIS A 209 -14.61 29.01 -15.16
C HIS A 209 -16.13 29.10 -15.46
N HIS A 210 -16.97 29.12 -14.43
CA HIS A 210 -18.42 29.35 -14.58
C HIS A 210 -18.80 30.84 -14.52
N LEU A 211 -17.98 31.70 -13.92
CA LEU A 211 -18.18 33.15 -13.92
C LEU A 211 -17.70 33.79 -15.23
N ASP A 212 -16.60 33.33 -15.83
CA ASP A 212 -16.08 33.84 -17.11
C ASP A 212 -16.94 33.46 -18.34
N ARG A 213 -17.99 32.64 -18.13
CA ARG A 213 -18.87 32.15 -19.21
C ARG A 213 -20.28 32.74 -19.17
N LYS A 214 -20.54 33.70 -18.27
CA LYS A 214 -21.76 34.52 -18.21
C LYS A 214 -21.43 35.95 -18.62
#